data_AF-A0A9D8BTC6-F1
#
_entry.id   AF-A0A9D8BTC6-F1
#
_cell.length_a   1.000
_cell.length_b   1.000
_cell.length_c   1.000
_cell.angle_alpha   90.00
_cell.angle_beta   90.00
_cell.angle_gamma   90.00
#
_symmetry.space_group_name_H-M   'P 1'
#
loop_
_entity.id
_entity.type
_entity.pdbx_description
1 polymer ?
#
loop_
_entity_poly.entity_id
_entity_poly.type
_entity_poly.pdbx_seq_one_letter_code
_entity_poly.pdbx_strand_id
1 'polypeptide(L)' 'MIIVYAMGHNPVFVISLGATLDGILLTPLQAIGVAVGLYFVLPRLVSKEVYETIKPSWVFAPILIVTAIVFGFFCSKQL' A
#
# COMPACT_ATOMS: atom_id res chain seq x y z
N MET A 1 -19.70 9.99 -3.72
CA MET A 1 -20.84 10.82 -4.20
C MET A 1 -22.06 10.70 -3.29
N ILE A 2 -22.55 9.49 -2.98
CA ILE A 2 -23.70 9.29 -2.06
C ILE A 2 -23.41 9.78 -0.62
N ILE A 3 -22.21 9.50 -0.09
CA ILE A 3 -21.80 9.91 1.29
C ILE A 3 -21.67 11.43 1.43
N VAL A 4 -21.17 12.11 0.39
CA VAL A 4 -21.03 13.57 0.36
C VAL A 4 -22.40 14.26 0.34
N TYR A 5 -23.37 13.67 -0.38
CA TYR A 5 -24.76 14.14 -0.40
C TYR A 5 -25.51 13.81 0.91
N ALA A 6 -25.18 12.71 1.59
CA ALA A 6 -25.82 12.32 2.84
C ALA A 6 -25.31 13.07 4.08
N MET A 7 -24.04 13.52 4.10
CA MET A 7 -23.41 14.13 5.28
C MET A 7 -23.44 15.66 5.35
N GLY A 8 -24.18 16.33 4.47
CA GLY A 8 -24.81 17.65 4.72
C GLY A 8 -23.96 18.87 5.09
N HIS A 9 -22.70 18.80 5.54
CA HIS A 9 -22.00 20.02 5.99
C HIS A 9 -20.47 20.02 6.11
N ASN A 10 -19.68 19.04 5.64
CA ASN A 10 -18.22 19.23 5.48
C ASN A 10 -17.61 18.15 4.54
N PRO A 11 -17.67 18.32 3.20
CA PRO A 11 -17.08 17.36 2.26
C PRO A 11 -15.57 17.15 2.47
N VAL A 12 -14.91 18.17 3.00
CA VAL A 12 -13.47 18.14 3.34
C VAL A 12 -13.16 17.08 4.40
N PHE A 13 -14.04 16.85 5.37
CA PHE A 13 -13.80 15.87 6.43
C PHE A 13 -13.82 14.43 5.89
N VAL A 14 -14.81 14.09 5.06
CA VAL A 14 -14.93 12.76 4.46
C VAL A 14 -13.77 12.47 3.50
N ILE A 15 -13.39 13.48 2.70
CA ILE A 15 -12.25 13.36 1.78
C ILE A 15 -10.95 13.21 2.57
N SER A 16 -10.74 13.99 3.64
CA SER A 16 -9.56 13.90 4.47
C SER A 16 -9.47 12.56 5.21
N LEU A 17 -10.59 12.04 5.72
CA LEU A 17 -10.63 10.74 6.40
C LEU A 17 -10.32 9.60 5.43
N GLY A 18 -10.89 9.64 4.22
CA GLY A 18 -10.58 8.69 3.15
C GLY A 18 -9.12 8.77 2.71
N ALA A 19 -8.58 9.99 2.55
CA ALA A 19 -7.18 10.20 2.20
C ALA A 19 -6.22 9.69 3.29
N THR A 20 -6.55 9.85 4.57
CA THR A 20 -5.74 9.30 5.67
C THR A 20 -5.82 7.78 5.72
N LEU A 21 -7.01 7.20 5.61
CA LEU A 21 -7.17 5.75 5.68
C LEU A 21 -6.53 5.05 4.48
N ASP A 22 -6.82 5.49 3.26
CA ASP A 22 -6.36 4.82 2.04
C ASP A 22 -4.94 5.27 1.64
N GLY A 23 -4.73 6.58 1.62
CA GLY A 23 -3.46 7.17 1.17
C GLY A 23 -2.32 7.10 2.18
N ILE A 24 -2.59 6.93 3.48
CA ILE A 24 -1.54 6.97 4.52
C ILE A 24 -1.46 5.68 5.33
N LEU A 25 -2.59 5.14 5.79
CA LEU A 25 -2.61 3.93 6.63
C LEU A 25 -2.54 2.63 5.82
N LEU A 26 -3.29 2.52 4.72
CA LEU A 26 -3.30 1.30 3.90
C LEU A 26 -2.04 1.15 3.04
N THR A 27 -1.43 2.25 2.61
CA THR A 27 -0.21 2.25 1.79
C THR A 27 0.97 1.45 2.40
N PRO A 28 1.35 1.61 3.69
CA PRO A 28 2.44 0.83 4.28
C PRO A 28 2.07 -0.66 4.43
N LEU A 29 0.81 -0.96 4.78
CA LEU A 29 0.32 -2.34 4.84
C LEU A 29 0.34 -3.00 3.44
N GLN A 30 -0.06 -2.26 2.41
CA GLN A 30 -0.03 -2.69 1.02
C GLN A 30 1.40 -2.88 0.52
N ALA A 31 2.33 -1.99 0.86
CA ALA A 31 3.74 -2.13 0.49
C ALA A 31 4.36 -3.41 1.07
N ILE A 32 4.06 -3.71 2.34
CA ILE A 32 4.47 -4.97 2.98
C ILE A 32 3.79 -6.17 2.30
N GLY A 33 2.48 -6.09 2.05
CA GLY A 33 1.73 -7.15 1.37
C GLY A 33 2.26 -7.46 -0.04
N VAL A 34 2.61 -6.42 -0.80
CA VAL A 34 3.23 -6.55 -2.13
C VAL A 34 4.63 -7.16 -2.02
N ALA A 35 5.44 -6.75 -1.04
CA ALA A 35 6.76 -7.35 -0.81
C ALA A 35 6.65 -8.84 -0.48
N VAL A 36 5.74 -9.21 0.41
CA VAL A 36 5.46 -10.62 0.74
C VAL A 36 4.95 -11.38 -0.48
N GLY A 37 4.02 -10.79 -1.24
CA GLY A 37 3.48 -11.37 -2.47
C GLY A 37 4.57 -11.66 -3.49
N LEU A 38 5.45 -10.69 -3.75
CA LEU A 38 6.50 -10.79 -4.76
C LEU A 38 7.66 -11.71 -4.37
N TYR A 39 8.09 -11.70 -3.11
CA TYR A 39 9.31 -12.42 -2.69
C TYR A 39 9.03 -13.74 -1.98
N PHE A 40 7.84 -13.95 -1.42
CA PHE A 40 7.51 -15.15 -0.64
C PHE A 40 6.40 -15.99 -1.27
N VAL A 41 5.38 -15.36 -1.87
CA VAL A 41 4.25 -16.06 -2.49
C VAL A 41 4.55 -16.43 -3.95
N LEU A 42 5.02 -15.48 -4.76
CA LEU A 42 5.31 -15.67 -6.17
C LEU A 42 6.23 -16.87 -6.47
N PRO A 43 7.39 -17.07 -5.82
CA PRO A 43 8.24 -18.23 -6.10
C PRO A 43 7.61 -19.58 -5.72
N ARG A 44 6.56 -19.58 -4.90
CA ARG A 44 5.82 -20.80 -4.53
C ARG A 44 4.63 -21.08 -5.45
N LEU A 45 4.18 -20.07 -6.18
CA LEU A 45 2.97 -20.15 -7.02
C LEU A 45 3.30 -20.50 -8.48
N VAL A 46 4.52 -20.20 -8.94
CA VAL A 46 4.95 -20.46 -10.32
C VAL A 46 6.09 -21.48 -10.39
N SER A 47 6.25 -22.14 -11.54
CA SER A 47 7.41 -23.01 -11.80
C SER A 47 8.70 -22.19 -11.79
N LYS A 48 9.83 -22.84 -11.46
CA LYS A 48 11.13 -22.17 -11.31
C LYS A 48 11.56 -21.42 -12.57
N GLU A 49 11.28 -21.96 -13.75
CA GLU A 49 11.56 -21.36 -15.06
C GLU A 49 10.78 -20.06 -15.28
N VAL A 50 9.50 -20.05 -14.89
CA VAL A 50 8.65 -18.86 -14.98
C VAL A 50 9.12 -17.80 -13.98
N TYR A 51 9.44 -18.21 -12.75
CA TYR A 51 9.93 -17.28 -11.72
C TYR A 51 11.21 -16.55 -12.14
N GLU A 52 12.17 -17.24 -12.76
CA GLU A 52 13.41 -16.62 -13.24
C GLU A 52 13.15 -15.60 -14.36
N THR A 53 12.08 -15.78 -15.13
CA THR A 53 11.66 -14.87 -16.20
C THR A 53 10.90 -13.65 -15.65
N ILE A 54 9.99 -13.85 -14.69
CA ILE A 54 9.10 -12.79 -14.17
C ILE A 54 9.59 -12.16 -12.87
N LYS A 55 10.75 -12.60 -12.37
CA LYS A 55 11.33 -12.16 -11.10
C LYS A 55 11.36 -10.63 -11.06
N PRO A 56 10.77 -10.00 -10.03
CA PRO A 56 10.88 -8.57 -9.86
C PRO A 56 12.34 -8.18 -9.65
N SER A 57 12.73 -7.03 -10.21
CA SER A 57 14.07 -6.46 -9.97
C SER A 57 14.32 -6.31 -8.47
N TRP A 58 15.55 -6.57 -8.03
CA TRP A 58 15.91 -6.48 -6.60
C TRP A 58 15.69 -5.07 -6.03
N VAL A 59 15.64 -4.05 -6.89
CA VAL A 59 15.36 -2.64 -6.54
C VAL A 59 13.95 -2.45 -5.97
N PHE A 60 12.99 -3.31 -6.30
CA PHE A 60 11.63 -3.21 -5.73
C PHE A 60 11.62 -3.48 -4.22
N ALA A 61 12.49 -4.33 -3.70
CA ALA A 61 12.53 -4.62 -2.26
C ALA A 61 12.86 -3.39 -1.39
N PRO A 62 14.00 -2.68 -1.61
CA PRO A 62 14.32 -1.50 -0.81
C PRO A 62 13.32 -0.37 -1.02
N ILE A 63 12.78 -0.20 -2.22
CA ILE A 63 11.72 0.81 -2.46
C ILE A 63 10.48 0.51 -1.64
N LEU A 64 10.00 -0.74 -1.62
CA LEU A 64 8.82 -1.13 -0.83
C LEU A 64 9.05 -0.94 0.68
N ILE A 65 10.27 -1.24 1.16
CA ILE A 65 10.65 -1.02 2.56
C ILE A 65 10.66 0.47 2.90
N VAL A 66 11.28 1.30 2.06
CA VAL A 66 11.32 2.76 2.25
C VAL A 66 9.91 3.33 2.23
N THR A 67 9.05 2.91 1.29
CA THR A 67 7.64 3.32 1.24
C THR A 67 6.89 2.93 2.51
N ALA A 68 7.06 1.70 2.99
CA ALA A 68 6.42 1.26 4.24
C ALA A 68 6.88 2.09 5.45
N ILE A 69 8.17 2.43 5.53
CA ILE A 69 8.71 3.24 6.62
C ILE A 69 8.21 4.69 6.55
N VAL A 70 8.31 5.32 5.38
CA VAL A 70 7.94 6.73 5.19
C VAL A 70 6.45 6.93 5.42
N PHE A 71 5.59 6.13 4.78
CA PHE A 71 4.15 6.23 4.98
C PHE A 71 3.72 5.77 6.38
N GLY A 72 4.40 4.77 6.96
CA GLY A 72 4.19 4.39 8.36
C GLY A 72 4.50 5.52 9.33
N PHE A 73 5.61 6.25 9.12
CA PHE A 73 5.97 7.41 9.93
C PHE A 73 4.94 8.55 9.80
N PHE A 74 4.53 8.88 8.57
CA PHE A 74 3.47 9.87 8.34
C PHE A 74 2.15 9.42 8.98
N CYS A 75 1.82 8.13 8.92
CA CYS A 75 0.64 7.59 9.58
C CYS A 75 0.66 7.84 11.09
N SER A 76 1.80 7.61 11.76
CA SER A 76 1.91 7.88 13.21
C SER A 76 1.86 9.36 13.60
N LYS A 77 2.10 10.27 12.65
CA LYS A 77 2.05 11.73 12.90
C LYS A 77 0.70 12.35 12.52
N GLN A 78 -0.03 11.74 11.59
CA GLN A 78 -1.32 12.20 11.08
C GLN A 78 -2.51 11.65 11.89
N LEU A 79 -2.36 10.47 12.50
CA LEU A 79 -3.35 9.84 13.39
C LEU A 79 -3.40 10.53 14.76
#